data_AF-A0A5C4LDG9-F1
#
_entry.id   AF-A0A5C4LDG9-F1
#
_cell.length_a   1.000
_cell.length_b   1.000
_cell.length_c   1.000
_cell.angle_alpha   90.00
_cell.angle_beta   90.00
_cell.angle_gamma   90.00
#
_symmetry.space_group_name_H-M   'P 1'
#
loop_
_entity.id
_entity.type
_entity.pdbx_description
1 polymer ?
#
loop_
_entity_poly.entity_id
_entity_poly.type
_entity_poly.pdbx_seq_one_letter_code
_entity_poly.pdbx_strand_id
1 'polypeptide(L)'
;MTFRSSRRRGRLAALAPLLAALAAVAFVAAAGVTQARLDAAGFGQYAYGFFADRYPLFFPAIAYGAARVALLPVAAPGWRGWLGALLGLALVLGLSLHPTYGGLVLRTGYSVGSVAFLSGQTMLAAQGLGLTMTAMVFGFAIGVPVLVARGLPRRGDRWRGFGRGLLRLVALAFAFALLAAARDLGLSDFLRVPLSGGQAALAGGLVLAAFLPHAVLSSAVSRPSVETPGRRG
;
A
#
# COMPACT_ATOMS: atom_id res chain seq x y z
N MET A 1 -16.56 29.40 -15.07
CA MET A 1 -16.44 29.13 -13.61
C MET A 1 -16.39 27.61 -13.28
N THR A 2 -15.63 26.78 -14.03
CA THR A 2 -15.68 25.30 -13.93
C THR A 2 -14.38 24.62 -13.46
N PHE A 3 -13.30 25.38 -13.21
CA PHE A 3 -11.99 24.83 -12.83
C PHE A 3 -11.90 24.23 -11.40
N ARG A 4 -12.85 24.54 -10.51
CA ARG A 4 -12.82 24.06 -9.11
C ARG A 4 -13.29 22.60 -8.95
N SER A 5 -14.17 22.10 -9.80
CA SER A 5 -14.78 20.77 -9.65
C SER A 5 -13.84 19.62 -10.05
N SER A 6 -13.04 19.79 -11.11
CA SER A 6 -12.09 18.78 -11.59
C SER A 6 -10.91 18.57 -10.64
N ARG A 7 -10.36 19.65 -10.05
CA ARG A 7 -9.29 19.58 -9.05
C ARG A 7 -9.73 18.90 -7.74
N ARG A 8 -10.98 19.10 -7.30
CA ARG A 8 -11.53 18.43 -6.11
C ARG A 8 -11.70 16.92 -6.33
N ARG A 9 -12.25 16.50 -7.48
CA ARG A 9 -12.40 15.06 -7.81
C ARG A 9 -11.05 14.34 -7.89
N GLY A 10 -10.04 14.96 -8.50
CA GLY A 10 -8.69 14.37 -8.60
C GLY A 10 -7.97 14.22 -7.25
N ARG A 11 -8.17 15.16 -6.31
CA ARG A 11 -7.59 15.09 -4.96
C ARG A 11 -8.29 14.06 -4.08
N LEU A 12 -9.62 13.97 -4.16
CA LEU A 12 -10.40 12.97 -3.41
C LEU A 12 -10.05 11.54 -3.85
N ALA A 13 -9.90 11.29 -5.16
CA ALA A 13 -9.46 9.99 -5.66
C ALA A 13 -8.04 9.60 -5.23
N ALA A 14 -7.15 10.58 -5.03
CA ALA A 14 -5.78 10.33 -4.58
C ALA A 14 -5.67 10.03 -3.07
N LEU A 15 -6.59 10.54 -2.26
CA LEU A 15 -6.67 10.28 -0.82
C LEU A 15 -7.55 9.06 -0.48
N ALA A 16 -8.40 8.61 -1.39
CA ALA A 16 -9.27 7.46 -1.16
C ALA A 16 -8.53 6.19 -0.69
N PRO A 17 -7.35 5.81 -1.21
CA PRO A 17 -6.60 4.68 -0.67
C PRO A 17 -6.16 4.86 0.78
N LEU A 18 -5.77 6.08 1.16
CA LEU A 18 -5.39 6.43 2.53
C LEU A 18 -6.62 6.34 3.46
N LEU A 19 -7.76 6.86 3.02
CA LEU A 19 -9.02 6.75 3.76
C LEU A 19 -9.45 5.28 3.91
N ALA A 20 -9.25 4.44 2.90
CA ALA A 20 -9.55 3.01 2.99
C ALA A 20 -8.67 2.30 4.04
N ALA A 21 -7.38 2.65 4.10
CA ALA A 21 -6.48 2.12 5.12
C ALA A 21 -6.88 2.55 6.54
N LEU A 22 -7.26 3.82 6.72
CA LEU A 22 -7.74 4.34 8.00
C LEU A 22 -9.10 3.74 8.38
N ALA A 23 -10.00 3.56 7.41
CA ALA A 23 -11.27 2.90 7.62
C ALA A 23 -11.08 1.44 8.03
N ALA A 24 -10.07 0.74 7.50
CA ALA A 24 -9.73 -0.60 7.95
C ALA A 24 -9.31 -0.62 9.42
N VAL A 25 -8.49 0.33 9.88
CA VAL A 25 -8.13 0.47 11.31
C VAL A 25 -9.38 0.75 12.16
N ALA A 26 -10.20 1.71 11.74
CA ALA A 26 -11.42 2.07 12.47
C ALA A 26 -12.41 0.89 12.54
N PHE A 27 -12.56 0.14 11.46
CA PHE A 27 -13.41 -1.05 11.41
C PHE A 27 -12.90 -2.14 12.35
N VAL A 28 -11.60 -2.44 12.34
CA VAL A 28 -10.98 -3.43 13.23
C VAL A 28 -11.17 -3.04 14.69
N ALA A 29 -10.99 -1.75 15.03
CA ALA A 29 -11.20 -1.24 16.38
C ALA A 29 -12.67 -1.32 16.81
N ALA A 30 -13.60 -0.85 15.96
CA ALA A 30 -15.03 -0.84 16.26
C ALA A 30 -15.62 -2.26 16.36
N ALA A 31 -15.18 -3.18 15.50
CA ALA A 31 -15.61 -4.57 15.51
C ALA A 31 -14.92 -5.40 16.61
N GLY A 32 -13.95 -4.84 17.35
CA GLY A 32 -13.19 -5.55 18.38
C GLY A 32 -12.58 -6.84 17.84
N VAL A 33 -11.94 -6.76 16.67
CA VAL A 33 -11.40 -7.94 15.98
C VAL A 33 -10.28 -8.55 16.80
N THR A 34 -10.37 -9.86 17.03
CA THR A 34 -9.35 -10.69 17.67
C THR A 34 -9.07 -11.94 16.85
N GLN A 35 -7.96 -12.63 17.15
CA GLN A 35 -7.59 -13.90 16.56
C GLN A 35 -8.71 -14.92 16.72
N ALA A 36 -9.26 -15.06 17.94
CA ALA A 36 -10.35 -15.98 18.21
C ALA A 36 -11.61 -15.68 17.37
N ARG A 37 -11.94 -14.41 17.15
CA ARG A 37 -13.08 -14.03 16.28
C ARG A 37 -12.81 -14.32 14.81
N LEU A 38 -11.60 -14.04 14.33
CA LEU A 38 -11.21 -14.35 12.95
C LEU A 38 -11.19 -15.86 12.72
N ASP A 39 -10.72 -16.63 13.69
CA ASP A 39 -10.72 -18.09 13.64
C ASP A 39 -12.12 -18.68 13.59
N ALA A 40 -13.00 -18.22 14.48
CA ALA A 40 -14.41 -18.60 14.48
C ALA A 40 -15.13 -18.25 13.16
N ALA A 41 -14.64 -17.24 12.45
CA ALA A 41 -15.14 -16.84 11.13
C ALA A 41 -14.45 -17.58 9.96
N GLY A 42 -13.57 -18.55 10.23
CA GLY A 42 -12.86 -19.35 9.21
C GLY A 42 -11.61 -18.67 8.63
N PHE A 43 -11.13 -17.58 9.22
CA PHE A 43 -9.96 -16.82 8.77
C PHE A 43 -8.70 -17.07 9.63
N GLY A 44 -8.65 -18.18 10.38
CA GLY A 44 -7.53 -18.52 11.27
C GLY A 44 -6.16 -18.47 10.58
N GLN A 45 -6.07 -18.95 9.34
CA GLN A 45 -4.85 -18.92 8.51
C GLN A 45 -4.27 -17.50 8.26
N TYR A 46 -5.07 -16.46 8.48
CA TYR A 46 -4.64 -15.06 8.34
C TYR A 46 -4.49 -14.35 9.68
N ALA A 47 -5.02 -14.93 10.76
CA ALA A 47 -4.99 -14.37 12.10
C ALA A 47 -3.84 -14.93 12.93
N TYR A 48 -3.40 -16.16 12.65
CA TYR A 48 -2.32 -16.83 13.34
C TYR A 48 -1.05 -16.89 12.48
N GLY A 49 0.10 -16.74 13.13
CA GLY A 49 1.40 -16.95 12.53
C GLY A 49 2.37 -15.79 12.71
N PHE A 50 3.65 -16.06 12.42
CA PHE A 50 4.76 -15.14 12.65
C PHE A 50 4.50 -13.73 12.08
N PHE A 51 3.98 -13.62 10.86
CA PHE A 51 3.77 -12.32 10.22
C PHE A 51 2.60 -11.55 10.81
N ALA A 52 1.52 -12.22 11.22
CA ALA A 52 0.38 -11.56 11.85
C ALA A 52 0.80 -10.93 13.18
N ASP A 53 1.59 -11.66 13.97
CA ASP A 53 2.14 -11.16 15.23
C ASP A 53 3.22 -10.09 15.01
N ARG A 54 4.09 -10.21 13.99
CA ARG A 54 5.21 -9.28 13.79
C ARG A 54 4.83 -8.00 13.04
N TYR A 55 3.86 -8.07 12.13
CA TYR A 55 3.47 -6.96 11.25
C TYR A 55 1.95 -6.77 11.25
N PRO A 56 1.35 -6.40 12.39
CA PRO A 56 -0.10 -6.42 12.50
C PRO A 56 -0.79 -5.29 11.71
N LEU A 57 -0.07 -4.20 11.38
CA LEU A 57 -0.57 -3.12 10.53
C LEU A 57 -0.43 -3.39 9.01
N PHE A 58 -0.05 -4.60 8.61
CA PHE A 58 -0.01 -4.95 7.19
C PHE A 58 -1.43 -5.11 6.59
N PHE A 59 -2.47 -5.44 7.36
CA PHE A 59 -3.87 -5.39 6.90
C PHE A 59 -4.29 -4.02 6.32
N PRO A 60 -4.08 -2.88 7.01
CA PRO A 60 -4.26 -1.55 6.43
C PRO A 60 -3.45 -1.29 5.16
N ALA A 61 -2.24 -1.86 5.03
CA ALA A 61 -1.45 -1.77 3.81
C ALA A 61 -2.13 -2.48 2.64
N ILE A 62 -2.70 -3.66 2.87
CA ILE A 62 -3.49 -4.40 1.87
C ILE A 62 -4.70 -3.57 1.46
N ALA A 63 -5.44 -3.01 2.41
CA ALA A 63 -6.59 -2.13 2.13
C ALA A 63 -6.19 -0.91 1.28
N TYR A 64 -5.05 -0.28 1.60
CA TYR A 64 -4.48 0.81 0.82
C TYR A 64 -4.19 0.38 -0.63
N GLY A 65 -3.48 -0.74 -0.81
CA GLY A 65 -3.11 -1.26 -2.12
C GLY A 65 -4.34 -1.62 -2.96
N ALA A 66 -5.29 -2.34 -2.35
CA ALA A 66 -6.54 -2.78 -2.98
C ALA A 66 -7.40 -1.60 -3.42
N ALA A 67 -7.61 -0.60 -2.56
CA ALA A 67 -8.35 0.60 -2.90
C ALA A 67 -7.67 1.37 -4.05
N ARG A 68 -6.34 1.43 -4.06
CA ARG A 68 -5.58 2.11 -5.11
C ARG A 68 -5.81 1.50 -6.49
N VAL A 69 -5.79 0.17 -6.59
CA VAL A 69 -5.98 -0.54 -7.86
C VAL A 69 -7.46 -0.63 -8.24
N ALA A 70 -8.36 -0.75 -7.27
CA ALA A 70 -9.81 -0.74 -7.51
C ALA A 70 -10.32 0.58 -8.12
N LEU A 71 -9.63 1.69 -7.86
CA LEU A 71 -9.97 3.01 -8.42
C LEU A 71 -9.40 3.25 -9.83
N LEU A 72 -8.69 2.28 -10.43
CA LEU A 72 -8.18 2.40 -11.79
C LEU A 72 -9.25 2.66 -12.86
N PRO A 73 -10.46 2.06 -12.83
CA PRO A 73 -11.50 2.32 -13.82
C PRO A 73 -11.99 3.78 -13.79
N VAL A 74 -11.92 4.44 -12.63
CA VAL A 74 -12.24 5.87 -12.49
C VAL A 74 -11.17 6.74 -13.15
N ALA A 75 -9.90 6.35 -13.04
CA ALA A 75 -8.78 7.13 -13.53
C ALA A 75 -8.40 6.83 -14.99
N ALA A 76 -8.78 5.67 -15.51
CA ALA A 76 -8.62 5.26 -16.90
C ALA A 76 -9.90 4.52 -17.34
N PRO A 77 -10.99 5.27 -17.66
CA PRO A 77 -12.26 4.68 -18.05
C PRO A 77 -12.11 3.75 -19.26
N GLY A 78 -12.81 2.61 -19.23
CA GLY A 78 -12.79 1.59 -20.29
C GLY A 78 -12.27 0.23 -19.82
N TRP A 79 -12.23 -0.72 -20.75
CA TRP A 79 -11.89 -2.12 -20.45
C TRP A 79 -10.48 -2.28 -19.84
N ARG A 80 -9.52 -1.43 -20.23
CA ARG A 80 -8.16 -1.44 -19.70
C ARG A 80 -8.10 -1.04 -18.23
N GLY A 81 -8.94 -0.08 -17.81
CA GLY A 81 -9.04 0.32 -16.40
C GLY A 81 -9.55 -0.82 -15.53
N TRP A 82 -10.57 -1.54 -16.02
CA TRP A 82 -11.10 -2.75 -15.36
C TRP A 82 -10.11 -3.89 -15.34
N LEU A 83 -9.43 -4.17 -16.45
CA LEU A 83 -8.38 -5.19 -16.51
C LEU A 83 -7.27 -4.88 -15.51
N GLY A 84 -6.83 -3.62 -15.44
CA GLY A 84 -5.87 -3.15 -14.43
C GLY A 84 -6.41 -3.36 -13.02
N ALA A 85 -7.66 -2.98 -12.73
CA ALA A 85 -8.25 -3.16 -11.42
C ALA A 85 -8.29 -4.65 -10.98
N LEU A 86 -8.75 -5.54 -11.86
CA LEU A 86 -8.83 -6.97 -11.59
C LEU A 86 -7.44 -7.58 -11.38
N LEU A 87 -6.49 -7.29 -12.28
CA LEU A 87 -5.11 -7.73 -12.15
C LEU A 87 -4.49 -7.22 -10.85
N GLY A 88 -4.71 -5.95 -10.52
CA GLY A 88 -4.16 -5.34 -9.31
C GLY A 88 -4.76 -5.92 -8.04
N LEU A 89 -6.07 -6.18 -8.00
CA LEU A 89 -6.70 -6.85 -6.88
C LEU A 89 -6.14 -8.28 -6.73
N ALA A 90 -6.00 -9.01 -7.84
CA ALA A 90 -5.39 -10.34 -7.82
C ALA A 90 -3.94 -10.30 -7.31
N LEU A 91 -3.12 -9.35 -7.76
CA LEU A 91 -1.73 -9.22 -7.31
C LEU A 91 -1.62 -8.77 -5.85
N VAL A 92 -2.38 -7.75 -5.44
CA VAL A 92 -2.33 -7.25 -4.07
C VAL A 92 -2.82 -8.32 -3.10
N LEU A 93 -3.96 -8.94 -3.35
CA LEU A 93 -4.51 -9.97 -2.47
C LEU A 93 -3.67 -11.24 -2.55
N GLY A 94 -3.34 -11.71 -3.75
CA GLY A 94 -2.54 -12.93 -3.95
C GLY A 94 -1.16 -12.82 -3.32
N LEU A 95 -0.40 -11.76 -3.60
CA LEU A 95 0.95 -11.62 -3.05
C LEU A 95 0.96 -11.29 -1.55
N SER A 96 -0.12 -10.76 -0.99
CA SER A 96 -0.18 -10.38 0.44
C SER A 96 -0.83 -11.44 1.34
N LEU A 97 -1.71 -12.29 0.79
CA LEU A 97 -2.50 -13.25 1.55
C LEU A 97 -2.24 -14.71 1.15
N HIS A 98 -1.63 -15.00 -0.01
CA HIS A 98 -1.34 -16.38 -0.39
C HIS A 98 0.10 -16.79 -0.05
N PRO A 99 0.34 -17.98 0.55
CA PRO A 99 -0.67 -18.93 1.04
C PRO A 99 -1.33 -18.52 2.36
N THR A 100 -0.68 -17.65 3.15
CA THR A 100 -1.17 -17.15 4.44
C THR A 100 -0.87 -15.66 4.60
N TYR A 101 -1.24 -15.06 5.73
CA TYR A 101 -0.99 -13.64 5.99
C TYR A 101 0.48 -13.26 5.80
N GLY A 102 0.68 -12.11 5.16
CA GLY A 102 2.00 -11.61 4.77
C GLY A 102 2.44 -12.10 3.40
N GLY A 103 1.93 -13.25 2.94
CA GLY A 103 2.15 -13.80 1.61
C GLY A 103 3.61 -13.70 1.12
N LEU A 104 3.78 -13.49 -0.17
CA LEU A 104 5.09 -13.25 -0.79
C LEU A 104 5.66 -11.87 -0.39
N VAL A 105 4.82 -10.88 -0.12
CA VAL A 105 5.26 -9.51 0.22
C VAL A 105 6.14 -9.47 1.47
N LEU A 106 5.65 -9.99 2.61
CA LEU A 106 6.42 -10.00 3.85
C LEU A 106 7.45 -11.13 3.89
N ARG A 107 7.15 -12.29 3.27
CA ARG A 107 8.10 -13.42 3.24
C ARG A 107 9.38 -13.07 2.49
N THR A 108 9.28 -12.44 1.32
CA THR A 108 10.48 -12.04 0.57
C THR A 108 11.33 -11.03 1.33
N GLY A 109 10.72 -10.02 1.95
CA GLY A 109 11.42 -9.07 2.79
C GLY A 109 12.13 -9.74 3.98
N TYR A 110 11.42 -10.62 4.68
CA TYR A 110 12.01 -11.38 5.78
C TYR A 110 13.17 -12.27 5.32
N SER A 111 12.98 -13.05 4.25
CA SER A 111 14.02 -13.92 3.69
C SER A 111 15.27 -13.14 3.25
N VAL A 112 15.11 -12.03 2.53
CA VAL A 112 16.24 -11.20 2.10
C VAL A 112 16.96 -10.59 3.30
N GLY A 113 16.23 -10.05 4.27
CA GLY A 113 16.81 -9.50 5.48
C GLY A 113 17.57 -10.56 6.30
N SER A 114 16.98 -11.74 6.48
CA SER A 114 17.62 -12.85 7.19
C SER A 114 18.89 -13.32 6.50
N VAL A 115 18.87 -13.51 5.18
CA VAL A 115 20.07 -13.92 4.42
C VAL A 115 21.16 -12.85 4.51
N ALA A 116 20.81 -11.57 4.41
CA ALA A 116 21.77 -10.48 4.55
C ALA A 116 22.42 -10.47 5.95
N PHE A 117 21.62 -10.63 7.00
CA PHE A 117 22.13 -10.71 8.38
C PHE A 117 23.05 -11.91 8.58
N LEU A 118 22.64 -13.10 8.11
CA LEU A 118 23.45 -14.32 8.17
C LEU A 118 24.75 -14.22 7.35
N SER A 119 24.76 -13.34 6.33
CA SER A 119 25.94 -13.04 5.52
C SER A 119 26.86 -11.98 6.16
N GLY A 120 26.66 -11.64 7.43
CA GLY A 120 27.51 -10.72 8.18
C GLY A 120 27.18 -9.23 8.02
N GLN A 121 26.05 -8.88 7.40
CA GLN A 121 25.61 -7.48 7.35
C GLN A 121 25.11 -7.02 8.73
N THR A 122 25.22 -5.71 8.98
CA THR A 122 24.67 -5.11 10.20
C THR A 122 23.15 -5.28 10.25
N MET A 123 22.57 -5.32 11.45
CA MET A 123 21.12 -5.44 11.65
C MET A 123 20.35 -4.36 10.87
N LEU A 124 20.85 -3.12 10.89
CA LEU A 124 20.24 -2.00 10.17
C LEU A 124 20.24 -2.24 8.66
N ALA A 125 21.36 -2.70 8.09
CA ALA A 125 21.46 -3.00 6.67
C ALA A 125 20.53 -4.15 6.26
N ALA A 126 20.51 -5.22 7.05
CA ALA A 126 19.62 -6.37 6.84
C ALA A 126 18.13 -5.97 6.86
N GLN A 127 17.72 -5.18 7.85
CA GLN A 127 16.35 -4.66 7.94
C GLN A 127 16.02 -3.73 6.77
N GLY A 128 16.95 -2.84 6.39
CA GLY A 128 16.78 -1.94 5.25
C GLY A 128 16.59 -2.69 3.94
N LEU A 129 17.37 -3.75 3.69
CA LEU A 129 17.22 -4.61 2.52
C LEU A 129 15.88 -5.35 2.52
N GLY A 130 15.47 -5.92 3.66
CA GLY A 130 14.18 -6.58 3.79
C GLY A 130 13.00 -5.64 3.54
N LEU A 131 13.03 -4.42 4.10
CA LEU A 131 12.02 -3.39 3.87
C LEU A 131 11.97 -2.96 2.41
N THR A 132 13.13 -2.83 1.77
CA THR A 132 13.23 -2.49 0.35
C THR A 132 12.60 -3.58 -0.51
N MET A 133 12.88 -4.85 -0.23
CA MET A 133 12.28 -5.96 -0.98
C MET A 133 10.76 -6.04 -0.79
N THR A 134 10.27 -5.87 0.44
CA THR A 134 8.82 -5.77 0.73
C THR A 134 8.19 -4.64 -0.09
N ALA A 135 8.82 -3.46 -0.10
CA ALA A 135 8.34 -2.32 -0.87
C ALA A 135 8.37 -2.55 -2.39
N MET A 136 9.37 -3.27 -2.90
CA MET A 136 9.47 -3.64 -4.31
C MET A 136 8.33 -4.58 -4.73
N VAL A 137 8.10 -5.65 -3.97
CA VAL A 137 7.03 -6.63 -4.29
C VAL A 137 5.66 -5.97 -4.17
N PHE A 138 5.40 -5.22 -3.11
CA PHE A 138 4.13 -4.51 -2.96
C PHE A 138 3.96 -3.39 -4.00
N GLY A 139 5.02 -2.65 -4.27
CA GLY A 139 5.08 -1.61 -5.30
C GLY A 139 4.82 -2.17 -6.70
N PHE A 140 5.33 -3.37 -7.00
CA PHE A 140 5.03 -4.11 -8.22
C PHE A 140 3.53 -4.46 -8.30
N ALA A 141 2.97 -5.00 -7.22
CA ALA A 141 1.57 -5.40 -7.14
C ALA A 141 0.61 -4.24 -7.44
N ILE A 142 0.94 -3.01 -7.04
CA ILE A 142 0.14 -1.81 -7.34
C ILE A 142 0.59 -1.06 -8.60
N GLY A 143 1.82 -1.24 -9.05
CA GLY A 143 2.45 -0.49 -10.15
C GLY A 143 2.19 -1.08 -11.52
N VAL A 144 2.33 -2.40 -11.68
CA VAL A 144 2.05 -3.11 -12.95
C VAL A 144 0.61 -2.90 -13.43
N PRO A 145 -0.42 -3.01 -12.57
CA PRO A 145 -1.80 -2.71 -12.96
C PRO A 145 -2.01 -1.32 -13.54
N VAL A 146 -1.28 -0.32 -13.03
CA VAL A 146 -1.33 1.06 -13.53
C VAL A 146 -0.78 1.12 -14.96
N LEU A 147 0.30 0.38 -15.25
CA LEU A 147 0.87 0.28 -16.60
C LEU A 147 -0.07 -0.43 -17.56
N VAL A 148 -0.78 -1.47 -17.12
CA VAL A 148 -1.80 -2.15 -17.93
C VAL A 148 -2.95 -1.20 -18.25
N ALA A 149 -3.46 -0.50 -17.24
CA ALA A 149 -4.59 0.42 -17.36
C ALA A 149 -4.26 1.64 -18.24
N ARG A 150 -3.06 2.23 -18.11
CA ARG A 150 -2.70 3.51 -18.74
C ARG A 150 -1.72 3.40 -19.90
N GLY A 151 -1.07 2.25 -20.09
CA GLY A 151 0.03 2.07 -21.02
C GLY A 151 1.37 2.59 -20.50
N LEU A 152 2.41 2.36 -21.30
CA LEU A 152 3.76 2.82 -20.98
C LEU A 152 3.89 4.34 -21.17
N PRO A 153 4.72 5.02 -20.35
CA PRO A 153 5.06 6.42 -20.58
C PRO A 153 5.65 6.66 -21.97
N ARG A 154 5.34 7.81 -22.58
CA ARG A 154 5.95 8.26 -23.83
C ARG A 154 7.47 8.32 -23.70
N ARG A 155 8.21 8.07 -24.79
CA ARG A 155 9.67 7.91 -24.79
C ARG A 155 10.42 9.08 -24.14
N GLY A 156 9.96 10.31 -24.34
CA GLY A 156 10.53 11.52 -23.73
C GLY A 156 10.27 11.70 -22.23
N ASP A 157 9.25 11.04 -21.67
CA ASP A 157 8.89 11.13 -20.26
C ASP A 157 9.38 9.94 -19.43
N ARG A 158 10.09 8.98 -20.03
CA ARG A 158 10.51 7.74 -19.36
C ARG A 158 11.38 7.99 -18.13
N TRP A 159 12.38 8.87 -18.23
CA TRP A 159 13.27 9.20 -17.10
C TRP A 159 12.52 9.88 -15.95
N ARG A 160 11.61 10.81 -16.28
CA ARG A 160 10.74 11.46 -15.29
C ARG A 160 9.78 10.46 -14.65
N GLY A 161 9.25 9.53 -15.44
CA GLY A 161 8.42 8.42 -14.97
C GLY A 161 9.18 7.49 -14.02
N PHE A 162 10.41 7.12 -14.37
CA PHE A 162 11.29 6.30 -13.55
C PHE A 162 11.63 6.97 -12.23
N GLY A 163 12.09 8.23 -12.25
CA GLY A 163 12.40 8.98 -11.02
C GLY A 163 11.20 9.10 -10.09
N ARG A 164 10.00 9.34 -10.63
CA ARG A 164 8.76 9.33 -9.83
C ARG A 164 8.41 7.94 -9.28
N GLY A 165 8.64 6.89 -10.07
CA GLY A 165 8.50 5.51 -9.63
C GLY A 165 9.42 5.19 -8.46
N LEU A 166 10.69 5.60 -8.55
CA LEU A 166 11.68 5.43 -7.49
C LEU A 166 11.29 6.19 -6.22
N LEU A 167 10.86 7.45 -6.33
CA LEU A 167 10.38 8.22 -5.18
C LEU A 167 9.17 7.57 -4.49
N ARG A 168 8.26 6.99 -5.26
CA ARG A 168 7.12 6.24 -4.71
C ARG A 168 7.57 4.96 -4.03
N LEU A 169 8.54 4.26 -4.60
CA LEU A 169 9.13 3.08 -3.99
C LEU A 169 9.80 3.43 -2.65
N VAL A 170 10.58 4.51 -2.60
CA VAL A 170 11.19 5.01 -1.36
C VAL A 170 10.10 5.36 -0.33
N ALA A 171 9.02 6.02 -0.74
CA ALA A 171 7.90 6.31 0.14
C ALA A 171 7.19 5.04 0.66
N LEU A 172 7.12 3.97 -0.14
CA LEU A 172 6.60 2.67 0.33
C LEU A 172 7.57 1.99 1.28
N ALA A 173 8.88 2.04 1.03
CA ALA A 173 9.88 1.51 1.95
C ALA A 173 9.81 2.22 3.30
N PHE A 174 9.69 3.54 3.30
CA PHE A 174 9.40 4.34 4.50
C PHE A 174 8.11 3.89 5.19
N ALA A 175 7.02 3.70 4.42
CA ALA A 175 5.75 3.22 4.97
C ALA A 175 5.93 1.88 5.70
N PHE A 176 6.56 0.90 5.07
CA PHE A 176 6.78 -0.42 5.67
C PHE A 176 7.74 -0.36 6.88
N ALA A 177 8.72 0.54 6.89
CA ALA A 177 9.56 0.76 8.06
C ALA A 177 8.71 1.20 9.26
N LEU A 178 7.80 2.15 9.03
CA LEU A 178 6.92 2.67 10.07
C LEU A 178 5.90 1.62 10.55
N LEU A 179 5.34 0.84 9.62
CA LEU A 179 4.43 -0.26 9.96
C LEU A 179 5.15 -1.40 10.70
N ALA A 180 6.42 -1.66 10.39
CA ALA A 180 7.23 -2.66 11.11
C ALA A 180 7.54 -2.20 12.54
N ALA A 181 7.78 -0.90 12.75
CA ALA A 181 8.00 -0.33 14.07
C ALA A 181 6.75 -0.34 14.97
N ALA A 182 5.56 -0.51 14.39
CA ALA A 182 4.27 -0.45 15.09
C ALA A 182 4.18 -1.37 16.31
N ARG A 183 4.72 -2.59 16.19
CA ARG A 183 4.76 -3.56 17.28
C ARG A 183 5.53 -3.02 18.48
N ASP A 184 6.73 -2.48 18.23
CA ASP A 184 7.63 -1.98 19.27
C ASP A 184 7.10 -0.67 19.90
N LEU A 185 6.13 -0.02 19.25
CA LEU A 185 5.44 1.19 19.73
C LEU A 185 4.17 0.91 20.57
N GLY A 186 3.90 -0.35 20.93
CA GLY A 186 2.79 -0.72 21.81
C GLY A 186 1.60 -1.41 21.13
N LEU A 187 1.79 -1.91 19.90
CA LEU A 187 0.81 -2.75 19.19
C LEU A 187 1.19 -4.24 19.21
N SER A 188 1.98 -4.68 20.19
CA SER A 188 2.42 -6.08 20.32
C SER A 188 1.29 -7.07 20.64
N ASP A 189 0.28 -6.62 21.38
CA ASP A 189 -0.85 -7.45 21.81
C ASP A 189 -2.04 -7.37 20.84
N PHE A 190 -1.93 -6.52 19.83
CA PHE A 190 -2.96 -6.37 18.81
C PHE A 190 -3.16 -7.71 18.08
N LEU A 191 -4.44 -8.04 17.82
CA LEU A 191 -5.01 -9.31 17.38
C LEU A 191 -5.22 -10.32 18.52
N ARG A 192 -4.39 -10.36 19.56
CA ARG A 192 -4.68 -11.20 20.74
C ARG A 192 -5.78 -10.58 21.60
N VAL A 193 -5.70 -9.26 21.78
CA VAL A 193 -6.66 -8.43 22.50
C VAL A 193 -7.26 -7.42 21.51
N PRO A 194 -8.54 -7.05 21.63
CA PRO A 194 -9.12 -5.99 20.80
C PRO A 194 -8.35 -4.68 20.97
N LEU A 195 -8.27 -3.89 19.90
CA LEU A 195 -7.62 -2.57 19.94
C LEU A 195 -8.33 -1.67 20.96
N SER A 196 -7.60 -1.25 21.99
CA SER A 196 -8.05 -0.16 22.86
C SER A 196 -8.16 1.15 22.06
N GLY A 197 -8.93 2.12 22.57
CA GLY A 197 -9.06 3.43 21.92
C GLY A 197 -7.72 4.13 21.67
N GLY A 198 -6.79 4.06 22.64
CA GLY A 198 -5.43 4.60 22.50
C GLY A 198 -4.61 3.87 21.43
N GLN A 199 -4.64 2.54 21.40
CA GLN A 199 -3.97 1.75 20.36
C GLN A 199 -4.58 1.96 18.97
N ALA A 200 -5.89 2.14 18.86
CA ALA A 200 -6.55 2.46 17.60
C ALA A 200 -6.12 3.84 17.07
N ALA A 201 -6.01 4.84 17.95
CA ALA A 201 -5.49 6.17 17.60
C ALA A 201 -4.02 6.10 17.15
N LEU A 202 -3.18 5.35 17.87
CA LEU A 202 -1.78 5.10 17.49
C LEU A 202 -1.68 4.40 16.12
N ALA A 203 -2.43 3.33 15.92
CA ALA A 203 -2.47 2.59 14.66
C ALA A 203 -2.92 3.51 13.50
N GLY A 204 -3.96 4.31 13.71
CA GLY A 204 -4.43 5.30 12.75
C GLY A 204 -3.37 6.35 12.42
N GLY A 205 -2.68 6.88 13.44
CA GLY A 205 -1.58 7.83 13.29
C GLY A 205 -0.40 7.25 12.51
N LEU A 206 0.00 6.01 12.81
CA LEU A 206 1.07 5.31 12.09
C LEU A 206 0.68 5.03 10.64
N VAL A 207 -0.55 4.55 10.37
CA VAL A 207 -1.04 4.33 8.99
C VAL A 207 -1.09 5.64 8.22
N LEU A 208 -1.54 6.73 8.85
CA LEU A 208 -1.54 8.05 8.24
C LEU A 208 -0.12 8.49 7.88
N ALA A 209 0.80 8.48 8.84
CA ALA A 209 2.18 8.87 8.65
C ALA A 209 2.91 7.99 7.60
N ALA A 210 2.64 6.68 7.59
CA ALA A 210 3.23 5.72 6.67
C ALA A 210 2.84 6.01 5.21
N PHE A 211 1.54 6.19 4.94
CA PHE A 211 1.03 6.25 3.57
C PHE A 211 0.82 7.66 3.02
N LEU A 212 0.86 8.70 3.87
CA LEU A 212 0.70 10.08 3.44
C LEU A 212 1.77 10.51 2.40
N PRO A 213 3.09 10.24 2.57
CA PRO A 213 4.10 10.61 1.57
C PRO A 213 3.80 9.99 0.20
N HIS A 214 3.45 8.69 0.18
CA HIS A 214 3.13 7.99 -1.06
C HIS A 214 1.83 8.50 -1.71
N ALA A 215 0.82 8.86 -0.91
CA ALA A 215 -0.42 9.48 -1.40
C ALA A 215 -0.15 10.87 -2.03
N VAL A 216 0.64 11.71 -1.37
CA VAL A 216 1.01 13.05 -1.86
C VAL A 216 1.76 12.96 -3.19
N LEU A 217 2.81 12.13 -3.27
CA LEU A 217 3.60 11.90 -4.50
C LEU A 217 2.76 11.38 -5.67
N SER A 218 1.64 10.75 -5.36
CA SER A 218 0.74 10.22 -6.38
C SER A 218 -0.32 11.20 -6.84
N SER A 219 -0.70 12.16 -5.99
CA SER A 219 -1.64 13.22 -6.33
C SER A 219 -1.03 14.31 -7.21
N ALA A 220 0.29 14.55 -7.10
CA ALA A 220 1.00 15.62 -7.80
C ALA A 220 1.05 15.46 -9.34
N VAL A 221 0.64 14.30 -9.88
CA VAL A 221 0.77 13.95 -11.31
C VAL A 221 -0.49 14.24 -12.14
N SER A 222 -1.65 14.49 -11.52
CA SER A 222 -2.91 14.68 -12.25
C SER A 222 -3.14 16.11 -12.76
N ARG A 223 -2.08 16.89 -13.09
CA ARG A 223 -2.27 18.18 -13.76
C ARG A 223 -2.63 17.91 -15.23
N PRO A 224 -3.77 18.43 -15.74
CA PRO A 224 -4.05 18.38 -17.16
C PRO A 224 -2.93 19.13 -17.88
N SER A 225 -2.31 18.47 -18.86
CA SER A 225 -1.45 19.16 -19.81
C SER A 225 -2.33 20.24 -20.45
N VAL A 226 -1.92 21.50 -20.33
CA VAL A 226 -2.56 22.59 -21.07
C VAL A 226 -2.32 22.26 -22.54
N GLU A 227 -3.38 21.81 -23.23
CA GLU A 227 -3.40 21.80 -24.68
C GLU A 227 -3.17 23.24 -25.13
N THR A 228 -1.96 23.51 -25.63
CA THR A 228 -1.73 24.65 -26.50
C THR A 228 -2.68 24.48 -27.68
N PRO A 229 -3.61 25.42 -27.93
CA PRO A 229 -4.49 25.32 -29.09
C PRO A 229 -3.61 25.36 -30.34
N GLY A 230 -3.49 24.21 -30.99
CA GLY A 230 -2.86 24.08 -32.28
C GLY A 230 -3.63 24.93 -33.27
N ARG A 231 -2.98 26.04 -33.64
CA ARG A 231 -3.24 26.88 -34.81
C ARG A 231 -3.66 26.00 -35.99
N ARG A 232 -4.96 25.95 -36.28
CA ARG A 232 -5.46 25.47 -37.58
C ARG A 232 -5.23 26.63 -38.55
N GLY A 233 -4.38 26.39 -39.55
CA GLY A 233 -4.40 27.14 -40.80
C GLY A 233 -5.61 26.75 -41.63
#